data_AF-Q0ZSP8-F1
#
_entry.id   AF-Q0ZSP8-F1
#
_cell.length_a   1.000
_cell.length_b   1.000
_cell.length_c   1.000
_cell.angle_alpha   90.00
_cell.angle_beta   90.00
_cell.angle_gamma   90.00
#
_symmetry.space_group_name_H-M   'P 1'
#
loop_
_entity.id
_entity.type
_entity.pdbx_description
1 polymer ?
#
loop_
_entity_poly.entity_id
_entity_poly.type
_entity_poly.pdbx_seq_one_letter_code
_entity_poly.pdbx_strand_id
1 'polypeptide(L)'
;MLKKLFFILSKEDKNFLFFLLVFSVFVSFIETFAISLVMPFITLASDFSYFDRNKYLISLKEYLNIPVFEIIVYFGVGLIVFYVFRALLNAYYFHLLARFSKGRYHAIAYKVFSKFLNINYEKFTQKNQSEILKSITGEVYNLSTMISSFLLLMSEIFVVLLLYALMLLINYKITLFLSIFMVLNAFILVKILSPIIKKAGVRREEAMKNFFEILNTNLNNFKFIKL
;
A
#
# COMPACT_ATOMS: atom_id res chain seq x y z
N MET A 1 -4.77 -15.00 16.73
CA MET A 1 -4.46 -13.56 16.58
C MET A 1 -5.65 -12.75 16.08
N LEU A 2 -6.22 -13.05 14.91
CA LEU A 2 -7.36 -12.32 14.32
C LEU A 2 -8.61 -12.23 15.22
N LYS A 3 -8.89 -13.26 16.03
CA LYS A 3 -9.98 -13.24 17.01
C LYS A 3 -9.87 -12.09 18.03
N LYS A 4 -8.65 -11.74 18.46
CA LYS A 4 -8.41 -10.61 19.39
C LYS A 4 -8.61 -9.26 18.69
N LEU A 5 -8.23 -9.15 17.42
CA LEU A 5 -8.47 -7.96 16.60
C LEU A 5 -9.98 -7.66 16.49
N PHE A 6 -10.76 -8.67 16.08
CA PHE A 6 -12.22 -8.53 15.96
C PHE A 6 -12.93 -8.42 17.31
N PHE A 7 -12.28 -8.77 18.42
CA PHE A 7 -12.85 -8.52 19.75
C PHE A 7 -12.74 -7.04 20.16
N ILE A 8 -11.65 -6.37 19.78
CA ILE A 8 -11.41 -4.96 20.12
C ILE A 8 -12.29 -4.02 19.28
N LEU A 9 -12.60 -4.42 18.04
CA LEU A 9 -13.45 -3.66 17.12
C LEU A 9 -14.93 -3.76 17.49
N SER A 10 -15.61 -2.60 17.49
CA SER A 10 -17.06 -2.53 17.68
C SER A 10 -17.82 -3.11 16.48
N LYS A 11 -19.15 -3.28 16.60
CA LYS A 11 -19.99 -3.77 15.50
C LYS A 11 -19.97 -2.81 14.30
N GLU A 12 -20.00 -1.50 14.56
CA GLU A 12 -19.87 -0.45 13.54
C GLU A 12 -18.52 -0.53 12.82
N ASP A 13 -17.43 -0.75 13.57
CA ASP A 13 -16.09 -0.86 13.00
C ASP A 13 -15.94 -2.07 12.10
N LYS A 14 -16.57 -3.19 12.46
CA LYS A 14 -16.58 -4.40 11.62
C LYS A 14 -17.31 -4.17 10.32
N ASN A 15 -18.46 -3.48 10.37
CA ASN A 15 -19.22 -3.14 9.17
C ASN A 15 -18.42 -2.19 8.28
N PHE A 16 -17.77 -1.17 8.86
CA PHE A 16 -16.92 -0.25 8.10
C PHE A 16 -15.68 -0.95 7.52
N LEU A 17 -15.07 -1.87 8.27
CA LEU A 17 -13.95 -2.68 7.80
C LEU A 17 -14.38 -3.56 6.62
N PHE A 18 -15.54 -4.22 6.70
CA PHE A 18 -16.08 -5.01 5.60
C PHE A 18 -16.38 -4.14 4.38
N PHE A 19 -16.96 -2.95 4.59
CA PHE A 19 -17.15 -1.97 3.52
C PHE A 19 -15.83 -1.58 2.85
N LEU A 20 -14.76 -1.32 3.62
CA LEU A 20 -13.44 -1.03 3.07
C LEU A 20 -12.88 -2.18 2.23
N LEU A 21 -13.09 -3.44 2.65
CA LEU A 21 -12.66 -4.61 1.87
C LEU A 21 -13.43 -4.76 0.55
N VAL A 22 -14.75 -4.54 0.56
CA VAL A 22 -15.53 -4.54 -0.69
C VAL A 22 -15.11 -3.38 -1.58
N PHE A 23 -14.90 -2.21 -0.98
CA PHE A 23 -14.47 -1.03 -1.72
C PHE A 23 -13.07 -1.19 -2.30
N SER A 24 -12.16 -1.89 -1.61
CA SER A 24 -10.82 -2.19 -2.15
C SER A 24 -10.92 -3.08 -3.38
N VAL A 25 -11.75 -4.12 -3.36
CA VAL A 25 -12.01 -4.98 -4.53
C VAL A 25 -12.53 -4.15 -5.71
N PHE A 26 -13.50 -3.26 -5.46
CA PHE A 26 -14.03 -2.37 -6.49
C PHE A 26 -12.95 -1.45 -7.07
N VAL A 27 -12.12 -0.83 -6.23
CA VAL A 27 -10.98 -0.01 -6.66
C VAL A 27 -10.03 -0.85 -7.52
N SER A 28 -9.68 -2.07 -7.11
CA SER A 28 -8.82 -2.98 -7.88
C SER A 28 -9.37 -3.30 -9.27
N PHE A 29 -10.69 -3.43 -9.43
CA PHE A 29 -11.31 -3.57 -10.75
C PHE A 29 -11.13 -2.32 -11.61
N ILE A 30 -11.36 -1.13 -11.04
CA ILE A 30 -11.15 0.15 -11.75
C ILE A 30 -9.69 0.30 -12.17
N GLU A 31 -8.73 -0.08 -11.32
CA GLU A 31 -7.31 -0.04 -11.67
C GLU A 31 -6.96 -1.01 -12.80
N THR A 32 -7.47 -2.25 -12.72
CA THR A 32 -7.26 -3.27 -13.74
C THR A 32 -7.84 -2.85 -15.08
N PHE A 33 -9.06 -2.29 -15.06
CA PHE A 33 -9.72 -1.74 -16.24
C PHE A 33 -8.95 -0.55 -16.82
N ALA A 34 -8.40 0.31 -15.96
CA ALA A 34 -7.57 1.44 -16.40
C ALA A 34 -6.33 1.01 -17.16
N ILE A 35 -5.67 -0.08 -16.73
CA ILE A 35 -4.48 -0.59 -17.42
C ILE A 35 -4.87 -1.27 -18.72
N SER A 36 -5.99 -2.02 -18.73
CA SER A 36 -6.43 -2.73 -19.93
C SER A 36 -6.91 -1.79 -21.03
N LEU A 37 -7.45 -0.62 -20.72
CA LEU A 37 -7.91 0.39 -21.68
C LEU A 37 -6.78 1.03 -22.51
N VAL A 38 -5.54 0.99 -22.04
CA VAL A 38 -4.39 1.60 -22.74
C VAL A 38 -4.15 0.90 -24.09
N MET A 39 -4.19 -0.43 -24.13
CA MET A 39 -3.90 -1.20 -25.33
C MET A 39 -4.93 -0.96 -26.46
N PRO A 40 -6.26 -1.07 -26.23
CA PRO A 40 -7.26 -0.72 -27.23
C PRO A 40 -7.13 0.71 -27.74
N PHE A 41 -6.84 1.68 -26.85
CA PHE A 41 -6.66 3.06 -27.27
C PHE A 41 -5.48 3.24 -28.20
N ILE A 42 -4.30 2.71 -27.84
CA ILE A 42 -3.10 2.81 -28.68
C ILE A 42 -3.34 2.13 -30.04
N THR A 43 -3.93 0.93 -30.06
CA THR A 43 -4.19 0.21 -31.31
C THR A 43 -5.14 0.99 -32.22
N LEU A 44 -6.25 1.51 -31.69
CA LEU A 44 -7.23 2.26 -32.48
C LEU A 44 -6.71 3.63 -32.92
N ALA A 45 -5.89 4.29 -32.11
CA ALA A 45 -5.27 5.58 -32.44
C ALA A 45 -4.15 5.45 -33.49
N SER A 46 -3.51 4.28 -33.59
CA SER A 46 -2.38 4.05 -34.51
C SER A 46 -2.84 3.57 -35.89
N ASP A 47 -3.95 2.82 -35.97
CA ASP A 47 -4.48 2.29 -37.24
C ASP A 47 -6.00 2.40 -37.27
N PHE A 48 -6.52 3.31 -38.10
CA PHE A 48 -7.97 3.51 -38.24
C PHE A 48 -8.66 2.41 -39.03
N SER A 49 -7.93 1.53 -39.72
CA SER A 49 -8.52 0.43 -40.52
C SER A 49 -9.30 -0.58 -39.67
N TYR A 50 -9.07 -0.60 -38.35
CA TYR A 50 -9.84 -1.42 -37.41
C TYR A 50 -11.33 -1.09 -37.40
N PHE A 51 -11.71 0.18 -37.66
CA PHE A 51 -13.10 0.62 -37.71
C PHE A 51 -13.87 0.07 -38.93
N ASP A 52 -13.17 -0.48 -39.92
CA ASP A 52 -13.77 -1.07 -41.13
C ASP A 52 -13.68 -2.61 -41.14
N ARG A 53 -12.97 -3.22 -40.18
CA ARG A 53 -12.76 -4.68 -40.10
C ARG A 53 -13.52 -5.34 -38.97
N ASN A 54 -13.74 -4.64 -37.85
CA ASN A 54 -14.34 -5.21 -36.66
C ASN A 54 -15.83 -4.87 -36.57
N LYS A 55 -16.69 -5.89 -36.52
CA LYS A 55 -18.15 -5.74 -36.42
C LYS A 55 -18.59 -4.78 -35.30
N TYR A 56 -17.95 -4.84 -34.13
CA TYR A 56 -18.30 -3.97 -33.00
C TYR A 56 -17.95 -2.50 -33.25
N LEU A 57 -16.81 -2.25 -33.91
CA LEU A 57 -16.37 -0.88 -34.24
C LEU A 57 -17.16 -0.30 -35.41
N ILE A 58 -17.57 -1.14 -36.37
CA ILE A 58 -18.46 -0.74 -37.47
C ILE A 58 -19.82 -0.31 -36.90
N SER A 59 -20.43 -1.12 -36.02
CA SER A 59 -21.70 -0.76 -35.36
C SER A 59 -21.57 0.54 -34.55
N LEU A 60 -20.44 0.76 -33.86
CA LEU A 60 -20.20 1.99 -33.12
C LEU A 60 -20.08 3.21 -34.04
N LYS A 61 -19.35 3.06 -35.17
CA LYS A 61 -19.18 4.09 -36.20
C LYS A 61 -20.52 4.46 -36.84
N GLU A 62 -21.32 3.46 -37.22
CA GLU A 62 -22.66 3.64 -37.80
C GLU A 62 -23.64 4.30 -36.81
N TYR A 63 -23.58 3.93 -35.53
CA TYR A 63 -24.44 4.52 -34.49
C TYR A 63 -24.10 5.99 -34.20
N LEU A 64 -22.81 6.33 -34.10
CA LEU A 64 -22.39 7.70 -33.77
C LEU A 64 -22.40 8.64 -34.98
N ASN A 65 -22.33 8.10 -36.20
CA ASN A 65 -22.38 8.84 -37.48
C ASN A 65 -21.40 10.04 -37.57
N ILE A 66 -20.25 9.93 -36.91
CA ILE A 66 -19.16 10.91 -36.85
C ILE A 66 -17.89 10.33 -37.49
N PRO A 67 -16.96 11.19 -37.97
CA PRO A 67 -15.70 10.70 -38.52
C PRO A 67 -14.86 9.96 -37.47
N VAL A 68 -14.11 8.96 -37.92
CA VAL A 68 -13.29 8.08 -37.05
C VAL A 68 -12.31 8.87 -36.18
N PHE A 69 -11.77 9.96 -36.72
CA PHE A 69 -10.89 10.86 -35.97
C PHE A 69 -11.58 11.44 -34.71
N GLU A 70 -12.83 11.90 -34.84
CA GLU A 70 -13.60 12.42 -33.72
C GLU A 70 -13.95 11.33 -32.70
N ILE A 71 -14.25 10.10 -33.14
CA ILE A 71 -14.49 8.96 -32.23
C ILE A 71 -13.28 8.75 -31.31
N ILE A 72 -12.07 8.83 -31.86
CA ILE A 72 -10.83 8.63 -31.09
C ILE A 72 -10.56 9.81 -30.16
N VAL A 73 -10.85 11.04 -30.61
CA VAL A 73 -10.79 12.22 -29.74
C VAL A 73 -11.77 12.08 -28.57
N TYR A 74 -13.01 11.65 -28.80
CA TYR A 74 -13.99 11.38 -27.73
C TYR A 74 -13.57 10.20 -26.84
N PHE A 75 -12.89 9.19 -27.38
CA PHE A 75 -12.35 8.10 -26.57
C PHE A 75 -11.21 8.59 -25.68
N GLY A 76 -10.28 9.41 -26.19
CA GLY A 76 -9.22 10.05 -25.42
C GLY A 76 -9.75 11.00 -24.35
N VAL A 77 -10.66 11.89 -24.76
CA VAL A 77 -11.85 12.37 -24.03
C VAL A 77 -12.16 11.63 -22.72
N GLY A 78 -12.90 10.54 -22.93
CA GLY A 78 -13.39 9.65 -21.88
C GLY A 78 -12.29 9.00 -21.06
N LEU A 79 -11.13 8.68 -21.65
CA LEU A 79 -9.99 8.16 -20.89
C LEU A 79 -9.47 9.17 -19.88
N ILE A 80 -9.31 10.44 -20.26
CA ILE A 80 -8.86 11.49 -19.34
C ILE A 80 -9.87 11.62 -18.19
N VAL A 81 -11.16 11.71 -18.51
CA VAL A 81 -12.23 11.77 -17.49
C VAL A 81 -12.19 10.54 -16.57
N PHE A 82 -11.99 9.35 -17.13
CA PHE A 82 -11.89 8.11 -16.38
C PHE A 82 -10.65 8.07 -15.48
N TYR A 83 -9.49 8.56 -15.93
CA TYR A 83 -8.29 8.64 -15.08
C TYR A 83 -8.43 9.68 -13.96
N VAL A 84 -9.10 10.80 -14.21
CA VAL A 84 -9.44 11.77 -13.15
C VAL A 84 -10.39 11.13 -12.14
N PHE A 85 -11.45 10.45 -12.60
CA PHE A 85 -12.35 9.70 -11.73
C PHE A 85 -11.60 8.64 -10.91
N ARG A 86 -10.71 7.86 -11.54
CA ARG A 86 -9.86 6.89 -10.84
C ARG A 86 -9.02 7.55 -9.76
N ALA A 87 -8.39 8.69 -10.05
CA ALA A 87 -7.57 9.42 -9.08
C ALA A 87 -8.39 9.88 -7.87
N LEU A 88 -9.59 10.44 -8.11
CA LEU A 88 -10.51 10.85 -7.05
C LEU A 88 -10.99 9.65 -6.20
N LEU A 89 -11.31 8.53 -6.85
CA LEU A 89 -11.73 7.30 -6.18
C LEU A 89 -10.62 6.76 -5.28
N ASN A 90 -9.37 6.72 -5.77
CA ASN A 90 -8.21 6.30 -5.01
C ASN A 90 -7.93 7.24 -3.83
N ALA A 91 -7.99 8.57 -4.05
CA ALA A 91 -7.83 9.55 -2.98
C ALA A 91 -8.89 9.38 -1.89
N TYR A 92 -10.15 9.16 -2.28
CA TYR A 92 -11.23 8.90 -1.33
C TYR A 92 -11.02 7.58 -0.57
N TYR A 93 -10.59 6.52 -1.25
CA TYR A 93 -10.26 5.24 -0.62
C TYR A 93 -9.16 5.38 0.43
N PHE A 94 -8.03 6.03 0.09
CA PHE A 94 -6.93 6.26 1.04
C PHE A 94 -7.35 7.17 2.20
N HIS A 95 -8.21 8.17 1.93
CA HIS A 95 -8.80 9.00 2.98
C HIS A 95 -9.63 8.17 3.96
N LEU A 96 -10.51 7.28 3.48
CA LEU A 96 -11.31 6.42 4.35
C LEU A 96 -10.45 5.44 5.15
N LEU A 97 -9.39 4.89 4.53
CA LEU A 97 -8.44 4.01 5.20
C LEU A 97 -7.71 4.75 6.34
N ALA A 98 -7.24 5.97 6.09
CA ALA A 98 -6.61 6.82 7.10
C ALA A 98 -7.59 7.22 8.21
N ARG A 99 -8.82 7.60 7.85
CA ARG A 99 -9.89 7.92 8.80
C ARG A 99 -10.21 6.74 9.70
N PHE A 100 -10.31 5.52 9.15
CA PHE A 100 -10.55 4.31 9.92
C PHE A 100 -9.39 4.04 10.89
N SER A 101 -8.16 4.02 10.37
CA SER A 101 -6.95 3.84 11.17
C SER A 101 -6.87 4.81 12.34
N LYS A 102 -6.77 6.10 12.04
CA LYS A 102 -6.55 7.13 13.06
C LYS A 102 -7.76 7.30 13.97
N GLY A 103 -8.97 7.05 13.47
CA GLY A 103 -10.18 6.97 14.28
C GLY A 103 -10.13 5.82 15.29
N ARG A 104 -9.65 4.64 14.89
CA ARG A 104 -9.46 3.50 15.81
C ARG A 104 -8.33 3.74 16.80
N TYR A 105 -7.24 4.38 16.39
CA TYR A 105 -6.21 4.83 17.33
C TYR A 105 -6.82 5.67 18.46
N HIS A 106 -7.56 6.72 18.14
CA HIS A 106 -8.18 7.58 19.14
C HIS A 106 -9.18 6.82 20.03
N ALA A 107 -10.08 6.03 19.43
CA ALA A 107 -11.10 5.30 20.18
C ALA A 107 -10.51 4.24 21.13
N ILE A 108 -9.48 3.52 20.69
CA ILE A 108 -8.81 2.50 21.52
C ILE A 108 -7.97 3.17 22.60
N ALA A 109 -7.23 4.24 22.28
CA ALA A 109 -6.41 4.98 23.24
C ALA A 109 -7.27 5.54 24.37
N TYR A 110 -8.41 6.14 24.02
CA TYR A 110 -9.37 6.64 24.99
C TYR A 110 -9.93 5.53 25.89
N LYS A 111 -10.31 4.37 25.32
CA LYS A 111 -10.81 3.22 26.11
C LYS A 111 -9.75 2.68 27.07
N VAL A 112 -8.50 2.55 26.61
CA VAL A 112 -7.39 2.07 27.44
C VAL A 112 -7.10 3.07 28.55
N PHE A 113 -7.04 4.36 28.24
CA PHE A 113 -6.84 5.43 29.23
C PHE A 113 -7.96 5.46 30.28
N SER A 114 -9.22 5.44 29.86
CA SER A 114 -10.37 5.38 30.76
C SER A 114 -10.35 4.13 31.65
N LYS A 115 -9.87 2.99 31.14
CA LYS A 115 -9.72 1.77 31.96
C LYS A 115 -8.64 1.93 33.03
N PHE A 116 -7.55 2.64 32.74
CA PHE A 116 -6.53 2.96 33.74
C PHE A 116 -7.05 3.92 34.82
N LEU A 117 -7.90 4.88 34.47
CA LEU A 117 -8.51 5.80 35.45
C LEU A 117 -9.49 5.09 36.41
N ASN A 118 -10.08 3.97 35.99
CA ASN A 118 -11.05 3.20 36.78
C ASN A 118 -10.42 2.03 37.56
N ILE A 119 -9.10 1.93 37.63
CA ILE A 119 -8.43 0.89 38.42
C ILE A 119 -8.32 1.33 39.88
N ASN A 120 -8.29 0.39 40.83
CA ASN A 120 -8.02 0.71 42.24
C ASN A 120 -6.68 1.46 42.36
N TYR A 121 -6.67 2.55 43.12
CA TYR A 121 -5.50 3.39 43.36
C TYR A 121 -4.27 2.56 43.76
N GLU A 122 -4.42 1.59 44.65
CA GLU A 122 -3.32 0.72 45.07
C GLU A 122 -2.63 0.02 43.89
N LYS A 123 -3.41 -0.52 42.94
CA LYS A 123 -2.88 -1.18 41.73
C LYS A 123 -2.31 -0.18 40.73
N PHE A 124 -2.78 1.07 40.74
CA PHE A 124 -2.24 2.13 39.90
C PHE A 124 -0.84 2.53 40.37
N THR A 125 -0.66 2.75 41.67
CA THR A 125 0.60 3.20 42.28
C THR A 125 1.70 2.13 42.20
N GLN A 126 1.33 0.84 42.12
CA GLN A 126 2.26 -0.27 41.93
C GLN A 126 2.80 -0.40 40.49
N LYS A 127 2.25 0.32 39.52
CA LYS A 127 2.66 0.24 38.11
C LYS A 127 3.62 1.37 37.72
N ASN A 128 4.55 1.04 36.83
CA ASN A 128 5.46 2.04 36.26
C ASN A 128 4.70 2.99 35.32
N GLN A 129 4.80 4.30 35.56
CA GLN A 129 4.15 5.33 34.74
C GLN A 129 4.57 5.25 33.26
N SER A 130 5.84 4.92 33.00
CA SER A 130 6.36 4.73 31.63
C SER A 130 5.68 3.56 30.92
N GLU A 131 5.34 2.50 31.64
CA GLU A 131 4.64 1.33 31.08
C GLU A 131 3.18 1.63 30.78
N ILE A 132 2.51 2.40 31.65
CA ILE A 132 1.15 2.91 31.41
C ILE A 132 1.14 3.81 30.18
N LEU A 133 2.06 4.78 30.09
CA LEU A 133 2.15 5.70 28.97
C LEU A 133 2.42 4.96 27.65
N LYS A 134 3.36 4.00 27.67
CA LYS A 134 3.65 3.13 26.51
C LYS A 134 2.41 2.35 26.07
N SER A 135 1.64 1.82 27.03
CA SER A 135 0.44 1.05 26.75
C SER A 135 -0.68 1.89 26.12
N ILE A 136 -0.85 3.15 26.55
CA ILE A 136 -1.90 4.05 26.03
C ILE A 136 -1.53 4.61 24.65
N THR A 137 -0.24 4.91 24.44
CA THR A 137 0.23 5.59 23.23
C THR A 137 0.84 4.61 22.22
N GLY A 138 1.99 4.03 22.56
CA GLY A 138 2.79 3.18 21.68
C GLY A 138 2.06 1.92 21.22
N GLU A 139 1.51 1.13 22.16
CA GLU A 139 0.82 -0.12 21.81
C GLU A 139 -0.44 0.13 20.98
N VAL A 140 -1.18 1.19 21.29
CA VAL A 140 -2.38 1.56 20.52
C VAL A 140 -2.03 2.09 19.13
N TYR A 141 -0.95 2.88 19.02
CA TYR A 141 -0.43 3.34 17.74
C TYR A 141 0.00 2.16 16.86
N ASN A 142 0.73 1.22 17.43
CA ASN A 142 1.19 0.02 16.73
C ASN A 142 -0.01 -0.83 16.27
N LEU A 143 -1.01 -1.03 17.13
CA LEU A 143 -2.21 -1.77 16.79
C LEU A 143 -3.00 -1.09 15.65
N SER A 144 -3.18 0.22 15.73
CA SER A 144 -3.86 1.01 14.68
C SER A 144 -3.12 0.93 13.34
N THR A 145 -1.80 1.07 13.39
CA THR A 145 -0.95 0.99 12.20
C THR A 145 -1.01 -0.42 11.60
N MET A 146 -0.94 -1.46 12.43
CA MET A 146 -1.10 -2.86 12.02
C MET A 146 -2.45 -3.12 11.35
N ILE A 147 -3.56 -2.59 11.88
CA ILE A 147 -4.89 -2.69 11.25
C ILE A 147 -4.88 -2.06 9.86
N SER A 148 -4.24 -0.90 9.72
CA SER A 148 -4.14 -0.17 8.45
C SER A 148 -3.34 -0.95 7.43
N SER A 149 -2.16 -1.43 7.83
CA SER A 149 -1.28 -2.23 6.99
C SER A 149 -1.93 -3.54 6.59
N PHE A 150 -2.71 -4.17 7.46
CA PHE A 150 -3.47 -5.37 7.14
C PHE A 150 -4.54 -5.10 6.07
N LEU A 151 -5.28 -4.00 6.20
CA LEU A 151 -6.29 -3.63 5.20
C LEU A 151 -5.66 -3.25 3.86
N LEU A 152 -4.56 -2.51 3.89
CA LEU A 152 -3.79 -2.19 2.70
C LEU A 152 -3.25 -3.46 2.04
N LEU A 153 -2.71 -4.40 2.81
CA LEU A 153 -2.24 -5.67 2.30
C LEU A 153 -3.36 -6.47 1.63
N MET A 154 -4.56 -6.51 2.22
CA MET A 154 -5.71 -7.18 1.59
C MET A 154 -6.10 -6.50 0.27
N SER A 155 -6.13 -5.16 0.25
CA SER A 155 -6.38 -4.37 -0.95
C SER A 155 -5.39 -4.70 -2.07
N GLU A 156 -4.09 -4.64 -1.77
CA GLU A 156 -3.04 -4.88 -2.76
C GLU A 156 -3.04 -6.32 -3.26
N ILE A 157 -3.37 -7.30 -2.41
CA ILE A 157 -3.51 -8.69 -2.86
C ILE A 157 -4.61 -8.82 -3.92
N PHE A 158 -5.75 -8.13 -3.76
CA PHE A 158 -6.80 -8.15 -4.79
C PHE A 158 -6.38 -7.48 -6.08
N VAL A 159 -5.69 -6.33 -6.01
CA VAL A 159 -5.12 -5.66 -7.19
C VAL A 159 -4.17 -6.61 -7.93
N VAL A 160 -3.22 -7.20 -7.22
CA VAL A 160 -2.24 -8.13 -7.81
C VAL A 160 -2.93 -9.35 -8.41
N LEU A 161 -3.90 -9.95 -7.72
CA LEU A 161 -4.61 -11.12 -8.23
C LEU A 161 -5.40 -10.81 -9.51
N LEU A 162 -6.14 -9.69 -9.54
CA LEU A 162 -6.92 -9.29 -10.71
C LEU A 162 -6.03 -8.91 -11.89
N LEU A 163 -4.95 -8.17 -11.65
CA LEU A 163 -3.98 -7.84 -12.69
C LEU A 163 -3.28 -9.09 -13.24
N TYR A 164 -2.85 -10.00 -12.37
CA TYR A 164 -2.19 -11.22 -12.80
C TYR A 164 -3.14 -12.14 -13.58
N ALA A 165 -4.41 -12.24 -13.16
CA ALA A 165 -5.44 -12.94 -13.91
C ALA A 165 -5.66 -12.32 -15.29
N LEU A 166 -5.73 -10.98 -15.39
CA LEU A 166 -5.86 -10.26 -16.65
C LEU A 166 -4.64 -10.52 -17.56
N MET A 167 -3.42 -10.48 -17.03
CA MET A 167 -2.20 -10.76 -17.79
C MET A 167 -2.19 -12.20 -18.33
N LEU A 168 -2.63 -13.18 -17.52
CA LEU A 168 -2.79 -14.57 -17.97
C LEU A 168 -3.80 -14.71 -19.11
N LEU A 169 -4.92 -13.98 -19.05
CA LEU A 169 -5.94 -13.95 -20.11
C LEU A 169 -5.42 -13.33 -21.41
N ILE A 170 -4.60 -12.27 -21.31
CA ILE A 170 -4.01 -11.61 -22.49
C ILE A 170 -2.94 -12.50 -23.13
N ASN A 171 -1.97 -12.96 -22.34
CA ASN A 171 -0.91 -13.84 -22.83
C ASN A 171 -0.26 -14.64 -21.70
N TYR A 172 -0.70 -15.88 -21.52
CA TYR A 172 -0.19 -16.77 -20.48
C TYR A 172 1.30 -17.11 -20.63
N LYS A 173 1.83 -17.19 -21.87
CA LYS A 173 3.24 -17.53 -22.11
C LYS A 173 4.18 -16.42 -21.63
N ILE A 174 3.89 -15.17 -22.03
CA ILE A 174 4.67 -14.00 -21.60
C ILE A 174 4.56 -13.81 -20.10
N THR A 175 3.35 -13.95 -19.54
CA THR A 175 3.11 -13.78 -18.11
C THR A 175 3.89 -14.80 -17.28
N LEU A 176 3.89 -16.08 -17.66
CA LEU A 176 4.67 -17.11 -16.97
C LEU A 176 6.18 -16.85 -17.09
N PHE A 177 6.67 -16.48 -18.27
CA PHE A 177 8.08 -16.13 -18.46
C PHE A 177 8.51 -14.98 -17.55
N LEU A 178 7.76 -13.87 -17.54
CA LEU A 178 8.03 -12.72 -16.68
C LEU A 178 7.97 -13.08 -15.19
N SER A 179 7.06 -13.97 -14.80
CA SER A 179 6.91 -14.41 -13.42
C SER A 179 8.11 -15.22 -12.95
N ILE A 180 8.58 -16.17 -13.77
CA ILE A 180 9.81 -16.93 -13.50
C ILE A 180 11.01 -15.98 -13.42
N PHE A 181 11.09 -15.03 -14.36
CA PHE A 181 12.15 -14.02 -14.38
C PHE A 181 12.15 -13.16 -13.12
N MET A 182 10.99 -12.71 -12.63
CA MET A 182 10.87 -11.93 -11.40
C MET A 182 11.26 -12.73 -10.16
N VAL A 183 10.83 -14.00 -10.06
CA VAL A 183 11.22 -14.87 -8.94
C VAL A 183 12.73 -15.11 -8.92
N LEU A 184 13.35 -15.29 -10.10
CA LEU A 184 14.81 -15.44 -10.21
C LEU A 184 15.55 -14.18 -9.74
N ASN A 185 15.10 -12.99 -10.16
CA ASN A 185 15.67 -11.72 -9.69
C ASN A 185 15.52 -11.54 -8.18
N ALA A 186 14.34 -11.84 -7.63
CA ALA A 186 14.10 -11.79 -6.19
C ALA A 186 15.02 -12.76 -5.43
N PHE A 187 15.20 -13.97 -5.97
CA PHE A 187 16.12 -14.96 -5.39
C PHE A 187 17.56 -14.46 -5.38
N ILE A 188 18.05 -13.90 -6.49
CA ILE A 188 19.39 -13.31 -6.60
C ILE A 188 19.56 -12.17 -5.58
N LEU A 189 18.61 -11.24 -5.50
CA LEU A 189 18.66 -10.12 -4.56
C LEU A 189 18.71 -10.61 -3.11
N VAL A 190 17.82 -11.53 -2.73
CA VAL A 190 17.69 -11.97 -1.34
C VAL A 190 18.82 -12.92 -0.93
N LYS A 191 19.25 -13.83 -1.79
CA LYS A 191 20.23 -14.87 -1.43
C LYS A 191 21.67 -14.46 -1.70
N ILE A 192 21.92 -13.60 -2.68
CA ILE A 192 23.28 -13.20 -3.06
C ILE A 192 23.59 -11.81 -2.51
N LEU A 193 22.76 -10.80 -2.83
CA LEU A 193 23.07 -9.41 -2.48
C LEU A 193 22.81 -9.10 -1.00
N SER A 194 21.69 -9.55 -0.44
CA SER A 194 21.34 -9.30 0.97
C SER A 194 22.43 -9.72 1.98
N PRO A 195 23.04 -10.92 1.91
CA PRO A 195 24.11 -11.29 2.86
C PRO A 195 25.39 -10.47 2.67
N ILE A 196 25.73 -10.05 1.45
CA ILE A 196 26.88 -9.17 1.19
C ILE A 196 26.62 -7.81 1.85
N ILE A 197 25.45 -7.23 1.62
CA ILE A 197 25.02 -5.97 2.24
C ILE A 197 25.01 -6.09 3.76
N LYS A 198 24.53 -7.22 4.31
CA LYS A 198 24.51 -7.47 5.76
C LYS A 198 25.93 -7.50 6.34
N LYS A 199 26.87 -8.21 5.70
CA LYS A 199 28.29 -8.23 6.12
C LYS A 199 28.91 -6.85 6.06
N ALA A 200 28.64 -6.07 5.01
CA ALA A 200 29.09 -4.69 4.90
C ALA A 200 28.49 -3.80 6.00
N GLY A 201 27.20 -4.01 6.33
CA GLY A 201 26.52 -3.32 7.42
C GLY A 201 27.17 -3.54 8.78
N VAL A 202 27.53 -4.79 9.10
CA VAL A 202 28.23 -5.14 10.35
C VAL A 202 29.62 -4.50 10.40
N ARG A 203 30.39 -4.56 9.30
CA ARG A 203 31.72 -3.90 9.22
C ARG A 203 31.60 -2.38 9.41
N ARG A 204 30.56 -1.77 8.84
CA ARG A 204 30.27 -0.34 9.00
C ARG A 204 29.95 0.00 10.46
N GLU A 205 29.13 -0.81 11.12
CA GLU A 205 28.76 -0.64 12.53
C GLU A 205 30.00 -0.68 13.44
N GLU A 206 30.87 -1.66 13.24
CA GLU A 206 32.12 -1.80 14.00
C GLU A 206 33.08 -0.63 13.75
N ALA A 207 33.30 -0.24 12.48
CA ALA A 207 34.14 0.90 12.15
C ALA A 207 33.59 2.22 12.74
N MET A 208 32.26 2.39 12.72
CA MET A 208 31.60 3.56 13.30
C MET A 208 31.78 3.62 14.82
N LYS A 209 31.66 2.47 15.51
CA LYS A 209 31.92 2.37 16.95
C LYS A 209 33.34 2.81 17.27
N ASN A 210 34.33 2.27 16.56
CA ASN A 210 35.75 2.60 16.78
C ASN A 210 36.03 4.09 16.50
N PHE A 211 35.43 4.64 15.44
CA PHE A 211 35.54 6.06 15.12
C PHE A 211 35.03 6.94 16.27
N PHE A 212 33.83 6.66 16.79
CA PHE A 212 33.28 7.42 17.93
C PHE A 212 34.09 7.27 19.21
N GLU A 213 34.65 6.08 19.47
CA GLU A 213 35.50 5.82 20.62
C GLU A 213 36.79 6.65 20.58
N ILE A 214 37.46 6.69 19.43
CA ILE A 214 38.65 7.52 19.21
C ILE A 214 38.33 9.00 19.34
N LEU A 215 37.21 9.44 18.74
CA LEU A 215 36.77 10.83 18.77
C LEU A 215 36.48 11.28 20.21
N ASN A 216 35.71 10.50 20.97
CA ASN A 216 35.43 10.79 22.38
C ASN A 216 36.69 10.81 23.24
N THR A 217 37.60 9.85 23.02
CA THR A 217 38.87 9.79 23.76
C THR A 217 39.72 11.03 23.51
N ASN A 218 39.82 11.48 22.25
CA ASN A 218 40.57 12.68 21.90
C ASN A 218 39.91 13.96 22.41
N LEU A 219 38.58 14.07 22.34
CA LEU A 219 37.86 15.21 22.91
C LEU A 219 38.07 15.32 24.42
N ASN A 220 38.02 14.19 25.14
CA ASN A 220 38.29 14.17 26.58
C ASN A 220 39.74 14.56 26.91
N ASN A 221 40.69 14.23 26.03
CA ASN A 221 42.11 14.55 26.18
C ASN A 221 42.55 15.84 25.48
N PHE A 222 41.61 16.72 25.10
CA PHE A 222 41.89 17.92 24.29
C PHE A 222 43.00 18.82 24.87
N LYS A 223 43.05 18.95 26.21
CA LYS A 223 44.08 19.75 26.89
C LYS A 223 45.49 19.19 26.68
N PHE A 224 45.65 17.86 26.71
CA PHE A 224 46.93 17.20 26.51
C PHE A 224 47.39 17.27 25.06
N ILE A 225 46.45 17.17 24.10
CA ILE A 225 46.75 17.26 22.66
C ILE A 225 47.27 18.65 22.26
N LYS A 226 46.91 19.69 23.02
CA LYS A 226 47.23 21.10 22.70
C LYS A 226 48.50 21.63 23.38
N LEU A 227 49.05 20.89 24.35
CA LEU A 227 50.32 21.18 25.03
C LEU A 227 51.48 20.60 24.24
#